data_AF-A0ABD3P0D5-F1
#
_entry.id   AF-A0ABD3P0D5-F1
#
_cell.length_a   1.000
_cell.length_b   1.000
_cell.length_c   1.000
_cell.angle_alpha   90.00
_cell.angle_beta   90.00
_cell.angle_gamma   90.00
#
_symmetry.space_group_name_H-M   'P 1'
#
loop_
_entity.id
_entity.type
_entity.pdbx_description
1 polymer ?
#
loop_
_entity_poly.entity_id
_entity_poly.type
_entity_poly.pdbx_seq_one_letter_code
_entity_poly.pdbx_strand_id
1 'polypeptide(L)'
;MTAWTPCTILTSVLLLSGIKSNDVVDASASSHDNGVFVEHPECRLFLAESTIPNAGLGIFTGVPLGQNESIAEPDLIVPLTDYEWNARDDMDFHFLWIDYSWMVSEVGMETDMYDGCALVIGTGCMPNCNYALINAYEGKPSYNHLDLHRSRDPGVFGFTGFHNQKMITTQPIPAGGEIFVAYGEHWFLTRPDEMGTVPLPDNFEIVDDFLKRFKKLRGKYQQSHNPDFTKDLWDAISFVHNYETRNTNALPRAYEDLQEALVVGSARSFLPYSVRSLEWLKDHGRCMDNIRPGNSTIKQAGRGAFASRFIPKGGLVAPGPLLHIPNKTALNIYEIDPHTEMRDTSRIYGKQLILNYCFGHRKSTLLLCPYTSPSAYINHNSESPNARVVWAREGTPNFQHDWLNDDIDFLKTMEIIGLSVDFIATRDIQPGEEVFIDYGQEWEEAWNAYIKVWKRPAGSQNYFAGSELQSDLSIPLRTSLEQQTEPYSDNVVFYCHYEYYQGWPDGIWNWEATFEELPLYPCKITSRKYDIDKDGNVQYHYNATMLTSSEVVGSNLVIPAGDAIPDGETHTMTDIPRSAIEARDKMYSKNEYMPNSFRHEMMMPDDMFPASWINL
;
A
#
# COMPACT_ATOMS: atom_id res chain seq x y z
N MET A 1 -32.83 8.69 8.11
CA MET A 1 -33.23 7.30 7.83
C MET A 1 -31.99 6.45 8.01
N THR A 2 -32.13 5.35 8.74
CA THR A 2 -31.10 4.47 9.36
C THR A 2 -29.67 4.57 8.84
N ALA A 3 -28.78 5.06 9.70
CA ALA A 3 -27.33 5.01 9.58
C ALA A 3 -26.84 3.55 9.69
N TRP A 4 -25.98 3.13 8.77
CA TRP A 4 -25.35 1.82 8.76
C TRP A 4 -23.91 1.97 9.26
N THR A 5 -23.65 1.34 10.41
CA THR A 5 -22.32 0.97 10.89
C THR A 5 -21.84 -0.27 10.14
N PRO A 6 -20.53 -0.39 9.88
CA PRO A 6 -19.88 -1.66 10.17
C PRO A 6 -18.48 -1.45 10.73
N CYS A 7 -18.33 -1.55 12.05
CA CYS A 7 -17.12 -2.12 12.64
C CYS A 7 -17.48 -2.60 14.05
N THR A 8 -18.15 -3.74 14.12
CA THR A 8 -18.29 -4.47 15.37
C THR A 8 -17.51 -5.76 15.20
N ILE A 9 -16.32 -5.80 15.81
CA ILE A 9 -15.46 -6.97 15.91
C ILE A 9 -16.24 -8.05 16.66
N LEU A 10 -16.62 -9.11 15.94
CA LEU A 10 -16.99 -10.39 16.52
C LEU A 10 -15.82 -11.33 16.25
N THR A 11 -14.96 -11.51 17.26
CA THR A 11 -13.93 -12.54 17.31
C THR A 11 -14.54 -13.89 16.98
N SER A 12 -14.38 -14.31 15.72
CA SER A 12 -14.71 -15.64 15.25
C SER A 12 -13.40 -16.31 14.90
N VAL A 13 -12.99 -17.26 15.73
CA VAL A 13 -11.89 -18.20 15.45
C VAL A 13 -12.29 -18.99 14.21
N LEU A 14 -11.78 -18.58 13.05
CA LEU A 14 -11.87 -19.31 11.80
C LEU A 14 -10.56 -20.07 11.60
N LEU A 15 -10.64 -21.38 11.80
CA LEU A 15 -9.64 -22.36 11.38
C LEU A 15 -9.47 -22.26 9.85
N LEU A 16 -8.46 -21.53 9.40
CA LEU A 16 -8.02 -21.52 8.01
C LEU A 16 -7.34 -22.85 7.69
N SER A 17 -8.07 -23.73 7.01
CA SER A 17 -7.49 -24.90 6.37
C SER A 17 -6.81 -24.47 5.06
N GLY A 18 -5.48 -24.33 5.11
CA GLY A 18 -4.57 -24.76 4.04
C GLY A 18 -4.61 -24.01 2.71
N ILE A 19 -4.12 -22.77 2.68
CA ILE A 19 -3.33 -22.27 1.56
C ILE A 19 -1.89 -22.24 2.06
N LYS A 20 -1.01 -23.03 1.43
CA LYS A 20 0.40 -23.17 1.83
C LYS A 20 1.10 -21.82 1.65
N SER A 21 1.67 -21.26 2.72
CA SER A 21 2.51 -20.06 2.73
C SER A 21 3.95 -20.27 2.22
N ASN A 22 4.27 -21.44 1.66
CA ASN A 22 5.64 -21.79 1.27
C ASN A 22 6.05 -21.26 -0.12
N ASP A 23 5.88 -19.97 -0.38
CA ASP A 23 6.57 -19.26 -1.46
C ASP A 23 6.75 -17.75 -1.15
N VAL A 24 6.89 -17.37 0.12
CA VAL A 24 7.53 -16.08 0.46
C VAL A 24 9.03 -16.26 0.26
N VAL A 25 9.49 -16.00 -0.96
CA VAL A 25 10.93 -15.85 -1.21
C VAL A 25 11.37 -14.60 -0.44
N ASP A 26 12.08 -14.83 0.66
CA ASP A 26 12.76 -13.80 1.43
C ASP A 26 13.79 -13.12 0.52
N ALA A 27 13.39 -12.02 -0.11
CA ALA A 27 14.28 -11.13 -0.84
C ALA A 27 15.03 -10.22 0.15
N SER A 28 15.58 -10.79 1.22
CA SER A 28 16.51 -10.14 2.14
C SER A 28 17.94 -10.20 1.60
N ALA A 29 18.11 -9.86 0.32
CA ALA A 29 19.41 -9.49 -0.21
C ALA A 29 19.52 -7.97 -0.09
N SER A 30 20.40 -7.51 0.81
CA SER A 30 20.96 -6.17 0.83
C SER A 30 21.68 -5.90 -0.50
N SER A 31 20.90 -5.68 -1.56
CA SER A 31 21.43 -5.06 -2.77
C SER A 31 21.65 -3.59 -2.42
N HIS A 32 22.90 -3.26 -2.11
CA HIS A 32 23.47 -2.04 -2.69
C HIS A 32 23.34 -2.17 -4.21
N ASP A 33 22.13 -1.93 -4.72
CA ASP A 33 21.91 -1.76 -6.13
C ASP A 33 22.54 -0.42 -6.48
N ASN A 34 23.84 -0.48 -6.81
CA ASN A 34 24.48 0.50 -7.68
C ASN A 34 23.82 0.39 -9.07
N GLY A 35 22.50 0.53 -9.12
CA GLY A 35 21.66 0.32 -10.28
C GLY A 35 22.13 1.26 -11.35
N VAL A 36 22.82 0.71 -12.34
CA VAL A 36 23.21 1.45 -13.54
C VAL A 36 21.92 1.98 -14.12
N PHE A 37 21.78 3.30 -14.16
CA PHE A 37 20.63 3.95 -14.78
C PHE A 37 20.45 3.41 -16.21
N VAL A 38 19.34 2.71 -16.44
CA VAL A 38 18.95 2.24 -17.77
C VAL A 38 17.91 3.22 -18.30
N GLU A 39 18.29 4.01 -19.29
CA GLU A 39 17.35 4.88 -20.00
C GLU A 39 16.32 4.02 -20.74
N HIS A 40 15.03 4.33 -20.55
CA HIS A 40 13.94 3.70 -21.29
C HIS A 40 13.40 4.69 -22.32
N PRO A 41 13.57 4.44 -23.63
CA PRO A 41 13.12 5.40 -24.65
C PRO A 41 11.60 5.42 -24.81
N GLU A 42 10.91 4.30 -24.53
CA GLU A 42 9.45 4.17 -24.68
C GLU A 42 8.74 3.90 -23.36
N CYS A 43 7.50 4.40 -23.25
CA CYS A 43 6.69 4.27 -22.05
C CYS A 43 6.41 2.80 -21.75
N ARG A 44 6.67 2.37 -20.52
CA ARG A 44 6.47 0.97 -20.10
C ARG A 44 5.18 0.80 -19.31
N LEU A 45 4.62 1.86 -18.74
CA LEU A 45 3.37 1.80 -17.98
C LEU A 45 2.42 2.90 -18.42
N PHE A 46 1.18 2.51 -18.69
CA PHE A 46 0.12 3.40 -19.13
C PHE A 46 -1.04 3.37 -18.13
N LEU A 47 -1.52 4.56 -17.79
CA LEU A 47 -2.82 4.76 -17.15
C LEU A 47 -3.85 5.01 -18.23
N ALA A 48 -4.91 4.19 -18.30
CA ALA A 48 -5.98 4.34 -19.28
C ALA A 48 -7.30 3.84 -18.71
N GLU A 49 -8.39 3.96 -19.47
CA GLU A 49 -9.67 3.33 -19.11
C GLU A 49 -9.50 1.81 -19.02
N SER A 50 -9.97 1.23 -17.92
CA SER A 50 -9.92 -0.21 -17.66
C SER A 50 -10.64 -1.01 -18.75
N THR A 51 -10.23 -2.26 -18.92
CA THR A 51 -10.97 -3.24 -19.73
C THR A 51 -12.19 -3.81 -18.99
N ILE A 52 -12.28 -3.61 -17.67
CA ILE A 52 -13.48 -3.89 -16.89
C ILE A 52 -14.46 -2.73 -17.09
N PRO A 53 -15.67 -2.97 -17.63
CA PRO A 53 -16.65 -1.92 -17.83
C PRO A 53 -16.98 -1.19 -16.53
N ASN A 54 -16.95 0.15 -16.56
CA ASN A 54 -17.26 1.04 -15.44
C ASN A 54 -16.31 0.94 -14.22
N ALA A 55 -15.19 0.21 -14.31
CA ALA A 55 -14.19 0.16 -13.23
C ALA A 55 -13.30 1.42 -13.19
N GLY A 56 -13.44 2.31 -14.18
CA GLY A 56 -12.69 3.54 -14.24
C GLY A 56 -11.29 3.38 -14.84
N LEU A 57 -10.26 3.75 -14.09
CA LEU A 57 -8.87 3.68 -14.55
C LEU A 57 -8.28 2.29 -14.32
N GLY A 58 -7.39 1.85 -15.23
CA GLY A 58 -6.57 0.65 -15.10
C GLY A 58 -5.12 0.94 -15.50
N ILE A 59 -4.22 0.08 -15.03
CA ILE A 59 -2.78 0.13 -15.38
C ILE A 59 -2.50 -0.91 -16.45
N PHE A 60 -1.79 -0.52 -17.49
CA PHE A 60 -1.39 -1.38 -18.59
C PHE A 60 0.12 -1.37 -18.77
N THR A 61 0.72 -2.53 -19.03
CA THR A 61 2.13 -2.59 -19.41
C THR A 61 2.31 -2.32 -20.90
N GLY A 62 3.27 -1.47 -21.27
CA GLY A 62 3.71 -1.22 -22.64
C GLY A 62 4.67 -2.27 -23.19
N VAL A 63 5.20 -3.13 -22.31
CA VAL A 63 6.19 -4.16 -22.61
C VAL A 63 5.74 -5.51 -22.05
N PRO A 64 6.19 -6.66 -22.60
CA PRO A 64 5.92 -7.94 -21.94
C PRO A 64 6.68 -8.00 -20.61
N LEU A 65 6.02 -8.51 -19.57
CA LEU A 65 6.61 -8.76 -18.25
C LEU A 65 6.66 -10.26 -17.99
N GLY A 66 7.78 -10.74 -17.44
CA GLY A 66 7.95 -12.10 -16.96
C GLY A 66 7.17 -12.37 -15.67
N GLN A 67 7.24 -13.59 -15.15
CA GLN A 67 6.80 -13.91 -13.80
C GLN A 67 7.88 -13.48 -12.78
N ASN A 68 7.47 -13.01 -11.61
CA ASN A 68 8.34 -12.48 -10.54
C ASN A 68 9.17 -11.26 -10.98
N GLU A 69 8.65 -10.47 -11.92
CA GLU A 69 9.25 -9.22 -12.36
C GLU A 69 8.57 -8.03 -11.66
N SER A 70 9.35 -6.98 -11.36
CA SER A 70 8.80 -5.71 -10.87
C SER A 70 8.01 -5.04 -12.00
N ILE A 71 6.76 -4.69 -11.74
CA ILE A 71 5.88 -4.04 -12.71
C ILE A 71 6.30 -2.60 -12.96
N ALA A 72 6.63 -1.90 -11.90
CA ALA A 72 6.91 -0.47 -11.90
C ALA A 72 8.15 -0.13 -11.08
N GLU A 73 8.49 1.16 -11.13
CA GLU A 73 9.34 1.78 -10.13
C GLU A 73 8.69 1.68 -8.73
N PRO A 74 9.49 1.61 -7.65
CA PRO A 74 8.94 1.36 -6.33
C PRO A 74 8.15 2.54 -5.74
N ASP A 75 7.03 2.23 -5.09
CA ASP A 75 6.13 3.19 -4.45
C ASP A 75 6.54 3.53 -3.01
N LEU A 76 5.95 4.62 -2.50
CA LEU A 76 5.95 4.98 -1.08
C LEU A 76 4.71 4.41 -0.43
N ILE A 77 4.81 4.09 0.87
CA ILE A 77 3.62 3.84 1.68
C ILE A 77 3.46 4.99 2.68
N VAL A 78 2.31 5.64 2.68
CA VAL A 78 1.95 6.61 3.72
C VAL A 78 1.00 5.93 4.70
N PRO A 79 1.38 5.74 5.98
CA PRO A 79 0.46 5.20 6.97
C PRO A 79 -0.66 6.21 7.24
N LEU A 80 -1.89 5.72 7.28
CA LEU A 80 -3.05 6.48 7.70
C LEU A 80 -3.54 5.92 9.04
N THR A 81 -3.25 6.65 10.11
CA THR A 81 -3.25 6.11 11.47
C THR A 81 -4.45 6.56 12.29
N ASP A 82 -5.17 5.60 12.86
CA ASP A 82 -6.33 5.79 13.73
C ASP A 82 -7.32 6.82 13.16
N TYR A 83 -7.46 6.85 11.83
CA TYR A 83 -8.10 7.98 11.15
C TYR A 83 -9.60 8.01 11.40
N GLU A 84 -10.26 6.85 11.48
CA GLU A 84 -11.69 6.78 11.79
C GLU A 84 -11.97 7.34 13.19
N TRP A 85 -11.13 6.96 14.17
CA TRP A 85 -11.24 7.45 15.53
C TRP A 85 -10.97 8.95 15.65
N ASN A 86 -9.98 9.45 14.88
CA ASN A 86 -9.59 10.85 14.89
C ASN A 86 -10.56 11.73 14.10
N ALA A 87 -11.09 11.27 12.98
CA ALA A 87 -11.96 12.05 12.10
C ALA A 87 -13.40 12.08 12.62
N ARG A 88 -14.02 10.93 12.96
CA ARG A 88 -15.42 10.81 13.42
C ARG A 88 -16.36 11.83 12.77
N ASP A 89 -16.85 12.80 13.55
CA ASP A 89 -17.83 13.80 13.11
C ASP A 89 -17.31 14.78 12.04
N ASP A 90 -15.98 14.87 11.85
CA ASP A 90 -15.35 15.65 10.77
C ASP A 90 -15.46 14.94 9.40
N MET A 91 -15.82 13.66 9.38
CA MET A 91 -15.98 12.82 8.21
C MET A 91 -17.46 12.76 7.80
N ASP A 92 -18.03 13.92 7.47
CA ASP A 92 -19.40 14.08 6.96
C ASP A 92 -19.54 13.78 5.46
N PHE A 93 -18.58 13.03 4.91
CA PHE A 93 -18.42 12.69 3.51
C PHE A 93 -17.81 11.29 3.38
N HIS A 94 -17.88 10.69 2.20
CA HIS A 94 -17.22 9.43 1.91
C HIS A 94 -15.70 9.62 1.79
N PHE A 95 -14.93 9.05 2.71
CA PHE A 95 -13.48 9.20 2.74
C PHE A 95 -12.81 8.27 1.72
N LEU A 96 -12.75 8.72 0.46
CA LEU A 96 -12.34 7.93 -0.69
C LEU A 96 -11.07 7.10 -0.49
N TRP A 97 -10.08 7.58 0.27
CA TRP A 97 -8.86 6.83 0.55
C TRP A 97 -9.10 5.42 1.09
N ILE A 98 -10.22 5.15 1.78
CA ILE A 98 -10.55 3.81 2.28
C ILE A 98 -10.67 2.78 1.13
N ASP A 99 -11.20 3.18 -0.03
CA ASP A 99 -11.37 2.31 -1.20
C ASP A 99 -10.08 2.14 -2.02
N TYR A 100 -9.06 2.93 -1.71
CA TYR A 100 -7.77 2.98 -2.39
C TYR A 100 -6.62 2.62 -1.45
N SER A 101 -6.92 1.98 -0.32
CA SER A 101 -5.94 1.62 0.71
C SER A 101 -5.84 0.12 0.90
N TRP A 102 -4.73 -0.31 1.50
CA TRP A 102 -4.49 -1.71 1.82
C TRP A 102 -4.58 -1.94 3.32
N MET A 103 -4.98 -3.16 3.71
CA MET A 103 -4.66 -3.60 5.07
C MET A 103 -3.14 -3.65 5.23
N VAL A 104 -2.65 -3.17 6.38
CA VAL A 104 -1.22 -3.10 6.66
C VAL A 104 -0.52 -4.45 6.47
N SER A 105 -1.18 -5.55 6.85
CA SER A 105 -0.70 -6.91 6.70
C SER A 105 -0.59 -7.37 5.24
N GLU A 106 -1.47 -6.91 4.34
CA GLU A 106 -1.49 -7.33 2.93
C GLU A 106 -0.29 -6.80 2.14
N VAL A 107 0.24 -5.65 2.55
CA VAL A 107 1.45 -5.05 1.97
C VAL A 107 2.71 -5.36 2.77
N GLY A 108 2.61 -6.21 3.80
CA GLY A 108 3.74 -6.56 4.66
C GLY A 108 4.37 -5.36 5.39
N MET A 109 3.62 -4.27 5.58
CA MET A 109 4.11 -3.09 6.29
C MET A 109 4.16 -3.39 7.79
N GLU A 110 5.31 -3.12 8.41
CA GLU A 110 5.42 -3.21 9.87
C GLU A 110 4.65 -2.05 10.50
N THR A 111 3.66 -2.36 11.35
CA THR A 111 2.84 -1.35 12.02
C THR A 111 3.24 -1.16 13.48
N ASP A 112 3.28 0.11 13.87
CA ASP A 112 3.33 0.62 15.24
C ASP A 112 2.12 1.53 15.52
N MET A 113 0.99 1.27 14.86
CA MET A 113 -0.29 1.96 15.11
C MET A 113 -1.34 0.97 15.64
N TYR A 114 -2.33 1.49 16.38
CA TYR A 114 -3.43 0.66 16.91
C TYR A 114 -4.38 0.21 15.79
N ASP A 115 -4.80 1.15 14.95
CA ASP A 115 -5.63 0.89 13.79
C ASP A 115 -5.23 1.79 12.60
N GLY A 116 -5.53 1.37 11.38
CA GLY A 116 -5.22 2.14 10.19
C GLY A 116 -4.96 1.32 8.94
N CYS A 117 -4.61 2.01 7.87
CA CYS A 117 -4.35 1.41 6.58
C CYS A 117 -3.04 1.92 5.94
N ALA A 118 -2.59 1.21 4.92
CA ALA A 118 -1.42 1.54 4.13
C ALA A 118 -1.84 2.20 2.82
N LEU A 119 -1.46 3.47 2.62
CA LEU A 119 -1.67 4.17 1.36
C LEU A 119 -0.45 3.95 0.47
N VAL A 120 -0.51 2.96 -0.43
CA VAL A 120 0.56 2.66 -1.40
C VAL A 120 0.46 3.64 -2.56
N ILE A 121 0.95 4.86 -2.37
CA ILE A 121 0.78 5.96 -3.33
C ILE A 121 1.52 5.62 -4.61
N GLY A 122 0.76 5.18 -5.59
CA GLY A 122 1.29 4.73 -6.86
C GLY A 122 0.57 3.53 -7.41
N THR A 123 1.35 2.59 -7.95
CA THR A 123 0.78 1.38 -8.55
C THR A 123 -0.12 0.63 -7.60
N GLY A 124 0.13 0.63 -6.29
CA GLY A 124 -0.76 -0.07 -5.36
C GLY A 124 -2.16 0.52 -5.16
N CYS A 125 -2.41 1.78 -5.49
CA CYS A 125 -3.75 2.38 -5.40
C CYS A 125 -4.56 2.26 -6.71
N MET A 126 -3.99 1.74 -7.80
CA MET A 126 -4.56 1.88 -9.14
C MET A 126 -5.07 0.62 -9.86
N PRO A 127 -4.63 -0.63 -9.60
CA PRO A 127 -5.00 -1.75 -10.44
C PRO A 127 -6.38 -2.24 -10.02
N ASN A 128 -7.16 -2.69 -10.98
CA ASN A 128 -8.45 -3.28 -10.71
C ASN A 128 -8.32 -4.73 -10.20
N CYS A 129 -9.40 -5.28 -9.66
CA CYS A 129 -9.47 -6.70 -9.35
C CYS A 129 -10.29 -7.44 -10.39
N ASN A 130 -9.67 -8.46 -10.99
CA ASN A 130 -10.32 -9.43 -11.87
C ASN A 130 -9.84 -10.83 -11.51
N TYR A 131 -10.64 -11.58 -10.75
CA TYR A 131 -10.26 -12.93 -10.27
C TYR A 131 -9.90 -13.92 -11.37
N ALA A 132 -10.38 -13.71 -12.60
CA ALA A 132 -9.98 -14.55 -13.73
C ALA A 132 -8.51 -14.36 -14.13
N LEU A 133 -7.95 -13.17 -13.87
CA LEU A 133 -6.71 -12.69 -14.48
C LEU A 133 -5.77 -12.00 -13.49
N ILE A 134 -5.92 -12.25 -12.19
CA ILE A 134 -4.98 -11.76 -11.15
C ILE A 134 -3.56 -12.09 -11.59
N ASN A 135 -2.75 -11.05 -11.77
CA ASN A 135 -1.42 -11.18 -12.36
C ASN A 135 -0.34 -10.42 -11.60
N ALA A 136 -0.70 -9.78 -10.49
CA ALA A 136 0.19 -9.00 -9.65
C ALA A 136 -0.17 -9.11 -8.16
N TYR A 137 0.81 -8.82 -7.31
CA TYR A 137 0.64 -8.66 -5.86
C TYR A 137 1.58 -7.59 -5.32
N GLU A 138 1.27 -7.07 -4.13
CA GLU A 138 2.09 -6.09 -3.44
C GLU A 138 3.22 -6.74 -2.64
N GLY A 139 4.44 -6.27 -2.87
CA GLY A 139 5.62 -6.68 -2.11
C GLY A 139 5.77 -5.91 -0.79
N LYS A 140 6.66 -6.42 0.06
CA LYS A 140 7.01 -5.83 1.36
C LYS A 140 7.82 -4.53 1.20
N PRO A 141 7.45 -3.42 1.88
CA PRO A 141 8.23 -2.20 1.86
C PRO A 141 9.52 -2.33 2.69
N SER A 142 10.46 -1.45 2.40
CA SER A 142 11.59 -1.13 3.28
C SER A 142 11.25 0.08 4.15
N TYR A 143 11.91 0.23 5.30
CA TYR A 143 11.75 1.39 6.17
C TYR A 143 13.09 2.06 6.47
N ASN A 144 13.30 3.31 6.01
CA ASN A 144 14.40 4.19 6.44
C ASN A 144 14.24 5.62 5.89
N HIS A 145 15.02 6.55 6.44
CA HIS A 145 15.02 7.97 6.07
C HIS A 145 16.34 8.46 5.44
N LEU A 146 17.05 7.62 4.67
CA LEU A 146 18.29 7.98 3.95
C LEU A 146 19.32 8.71 4.84
N ASP A 147 19.72 8.07 5.94
CA ASP A 147 20.64 8.60 6.96
C ASP A 147 20.17 9.85 7.73
N LEU A 148 18.99 10.40 7.43
CA LEU A 148 18.39 11.45 8.24
C LEU A 148 17.96 10.89 9.59
N HIS A 149 18.25 11.64 10.63
CA HIS A 149 18.03 11.20 12.00
C HIS A 149 17.36 12.28 12.85
N ARG A 150 16.33 11.88 13.60
CA ARG A 150 15.49 12.76 14.42
C ARG A 150 16.23 13.65 15.41
N SER A 151 17.45 13.31 15.81
CA SER A 151 18.26 14.14 16.70
C SER A 151 18.91 15.37 16.05
N ARG A 152 19.01 15.40 14.72
CA ARG A 152 19.80 16.41 13.99
C ARG A 152 19.13 16.91 12.71
N ASP A 153 18.23 16.12 12.13
CA ASP A 153 17.63 16.35 10.83
C ASP A 153 16.13 16.64 10.97
N PRO A 154 15.69 17.91 10.90
CA PRO A 154 14.26 18.25 10.98
C PRO A 154 13.43 17.69 9.81
N GLY A 155 14.04 17.40 8.67
CA GLY A 155 13.33 16.85 7.50
C GLY A 155 12.82 15.44 7.69
N VAL A 156 13.40 14.68 8.62
CA VAL A 156 13.01 13.28 8.89
C VAL A 156 11.53 13.13 9.28
N PHE A 157 10.89 14.21 9.73
CA PHE A 157 9.48 14.20 10.13
C PHE A 157 8.53 14.61 9.01
N GLY A 158 9.03 15.02 7.85
CA GLY A 158 8.24 15.60 6.76
C GLY A 158 7.77 14.60 5.70
N PHE A 159 8.26 13.37 5.72
CA PHE A 159 7.96 12.36 4.71
C PHE A 159 7.95 10.96 5.34
N THR A 160 7.39 9.98 4.64
CA THR A 160 7.30 8.59 5.13
C THR A 160 8.65 7.87 5.08
N GLY A 161 8.95 7.09 6.12
CA GLY A 161 10.05 6.15 6.13
C GLY A 161 9.80 4.92 5.30
N PHE A 162 8.54 4.59 4.96
CA PHE A 162 8.20 3.41 4.16
C PHE A 162 8.36 3.67 2.67
N HIS A 163 9.25 2.93 2.03
CA HIS A 163 9.61 3.08 0.62
C HIS A 163 9.93 1.72 0.01
N ASN A 164 10.26 1.71 -1.28
CA ASN A 164 10.66 0.50 -1.99
C ASN A 164 9.57 -0.59 -1.96
N GLN A 165 8.31 -0.18 -1.87
CA GLN A 165 7.17 -1.06 -2.06
C GLN A 165 7.12 -1.37 -3.56
N LYS A 166 7.11 -2.66 -3.93
CA LYS A 166 7.13 -3.08 -5.33
C LYS A 166 5.95 -3.97 -5.61
N MET A 167 5.23 -3.66 -6.69
CA MET A 167 4.28 -4.60 -7.27
C MET A 167 5.01 -5.61 -8.15
N ILE A 168 4.75 -6.89 -7.92
CA ILE A 168 5.46 -8.02 -8.54
C ILE A 168 4.47 -8.87 -9.33
N THR A 169 4.83 -9.28 -10.54
CA THR A 169 4.00 -10.17 -11.35
C THR A 169 3.92 -11.58 -10.76
N THR A 170 2.71 -12.15 -10.67
CA THR A 170 2.50 -13.56 -10.30
C THR A 170 2.55 -14.49 -11.51
N GLN A 171 2.36 -13.94 -12.71
CA GLN A 171 2.37 -14.66 -13.98
C GLN A 171 2.79 -13.71 -15.12
N PRO A 172 3.23 -14.23 -16.28
CA PRO A 172 3.61 -13.37 -17.40
C PRO A 172 2.44 -12.50 -17.90
N ILE A 173 2.74 -11.22 -18.14
CA ILE A 173 1.78 -10.23 -18.67
C ILE A 173 2.25 -9.82 -20.07
N PRO A 174 1.42 -9.99 -21.12
CA PRO A 174 1.79 -9.55 -22.46
C PRO A 174 1.85 -8.01 -22.54
N ALA A 175 2.59 -7.48 -23.51
CA ALA A 175 2.51 -6.07 -23.84
C ALA A 175 1.06 -5.68 -24.17
N GLY A 176 0.60 -4.58 -23.59
CA GLY A 176 -0.78 -4.11 -23.65
C GLY A 176 -1.72 -4.74 -22.61
N GLY A 177 -1.26 -5.70 -21.81
CA GLY A 177 -2.07 -6.34 -20.77
C GLY A 177 -2.35 -5.41 -19.59
N GLU A 178 -3.59 -5.44 -19.11
CA GLU A 178 -3.99 -4.79 -17.86
C GLU A 178 -3.45 -5.57 -16.65
N ILE A 179 -3.12 -4.83 -15.61
CA ILE A 179 -2.59 -5.33 -14.35
C ILE A 179 -3.75 -5.48 -13.36
N PHE A 180 -3.85 -6.67 -12.76
CA PHE A 180 -4.91 -6.99 -11.80
C PHE A 180 -4.32 -7.56 -10.50
N VAL A 181 -4.84 -7.04 -9.38
CA VAL A 181 -4.51 -7.48 -8.02
C VAL A 181 -5.76 -8.04 -7.34
N ALA A 182 -5.59 -8.83 -6.28
CA ALA A 182 -6.71 -9.39 -5.53
C ALA A 182 -7.12 -8.45 -4.39
N TYR A 183 -8.36 -7.97 -4.39
CA TYR A 183 -8.92 -7.15 -3.30
C TYR A 183 -9.42 -7.96 -2.09
N GLY A 184 -9.29 -9.29 -2.14
CA GLY A 184 -9.90 -10.20 -1.19
C GLY A 184 -11.37 -10.51 -1.50
N GLU A 185 -11.78 -11.76 -1.30
CA GLU A 185 -13.11 -12.22 -1.73
C GLU A 185 -14.24 -11.51 -0.98
N HIS A 186 -14.00 -11.17 0.28
CA HIS A 186 -14.94 -10.48 1.14
C HIS A 186 -15.46 -9.18 0.52
N TRP A 187 -14.58 -8.42 -0.15
CA TRP A 187 -14.92 -7.17 -0.83
C TRP A 187 -16.11 -7.32 -1.79
N PHE A 188 -16.13 -8.40 -2.56
CA PHE A 188 -17.18 -8.69 -3.56
C PHE A 188 -18.36 -9.47 -2.99
N LEU A 189 -18.21 -10.08 -1.82
CA LEU A 189 -19.30 -10.76 -1.13
C LEU A 189 -20.21 -9.77 -0.39
N THR A 190 -19.68 -8.64 0.05
CA THR A 190 -20.43 -7.60 0.77
C THR A 190 -21.03 -6.52 -0.13
N ARG A 191 -20.66 -6.45 -1.42
CA ARG A 191 -21.12 -5.43 -2.38
C ARG A 191 -21.82 -5.96 -3.64
N PRO A 192 -22.70 -6.97 -3.57
CA PRO A 192 -23.34 -7.50 -4.77
C PRO A 192 -24.28 -6.49 -5.46
N ASP A 193 -24.91 -5.58 -4.70
CA ASP A 193 -25.85 -4.60 -5.25
C ASP A 193 -25.13 -3.49 -6.05
N GLU A 194 -23.87 -3.20 -5.72
CA GLU A 194 -23.05 -2.18 -6.37
C GLU A 194 -22.26 -2.75 -7.56
N MET A 195 -21.68 -3.94 -7.38
CA MET A 195 -20.71 -4.53 -8.32
C MET A 195 -21.30 -5.66 -9.18
N GLY A 196 -22.51 -6.09 -8.88
CA GLY A 196 -23.12 -7.29 -9.47
C GLY A 196 -22.46 -8.58 -8.99
N THR A 197 -22.81 -9.69 -9.65
CA THR A 197 -22.39 -11.03 -9.21
C THR A 197 -21.01 -11.42 -9.76
N VAL A 198 -19.94 -10.82 -9.24
CA VAL A 198 -18.56 -11.06 -9.71
C VAL A 198 -18.09 -12.50 -9.42
N PRO A 199 -17.54 -13.27 -10.37
CA PRO A 199 -16.97 -14.58 -10.07
C PRO A 199 -15.77 -14.54 -9.12
N LEU A 200 -15.70 -15.50 -8.19
CA LEU A 200 -14.56 -15.75 -7.30
C LEU A 200 -13.72 -16.93 -7.82
N PRO A 201 -12.51 -17.17 -7.29
CA PRO A 201 -11.63 -18.25 -7.74
C PRO A 201 -12.32 -19.62 -7.83
N ASP A 202 -13.04 -20.03 -6.78
CA ASP A 202 -13.79 -21.30 -6.74
C ASP A 202 -14.82 -21.44 -7.86
N ASN A 203 -15.40 -20.34 -8.33
CA ASN A 203 -16.39 -20.38 -9.40
C ASN A 203 -15.75 -20.79 -10.74
N PHE A 204 -14.52 -20.34 -11.01
CA PHE A 204 -13.78 -20.76 -12.19
C PHE A 204 -13.39 -22.24 -12.11
N GLU A 205 -13.05 -22.76 -10.92
CA GLU A 205 -12.78 -24.19 -10.74
C GLU A 205 -14.01 -25.05 -11.03
N ILE A 206 -15.18 -24.62 -10.55
CA ILE A 206 -16.47 -25.29 -10.82
C ILE A 206 -16.78 -25.27 -12.33
N VAL A 207 -16.60 -24.12 -12.98
CA VAL A 207 -16.81 -23.99 -14.42
C VAL A 207 -15.82 -24.86 -15.19
N ASP A 208 -14.57 -24.97 -14.76
CA ASP A 208 -13.58 -25.83 -15.41
C ASP A 208 -13.92 -27.32 -15.30
N ASP A 209 -14.48 -27.79 -14.17
CA ASP A 209 -15.02 -29.15 -14.11
C ASP A 209 -16.18 -29.36 -15.08
N PHE A 210 -17.08 -28.37 -15.18
CA PHE A 210 -18.14 -28.37 -16.17
C PHE A 210 -17.59 -28.43 -17.61
N LEU A 211 -16.61 -27.60 -17.96
CA LEU A 211 -15.97 -27.58 -19.28
C LEU A 211 -15.26 -28.90 -19.60
N LYS A 212 -14.63 -29.55 -18.61
CA LYS A 212 -14.05 -30.90 -18.78
C LYS A 212 -15.12 -31.93 -19.13
N ARG A 213 -16.31 -31.87 -18.53
CA ARG A 213 -17.44 -32.75 -18.88
C ARG A 213 -18.02 -32.40 -20.25
N PHE A 214 -18.13 -31.12 -20.55
CA PHE A 214 -18.58 -30.61 -21.85
C PHE A 214 -17.66 -31.10 -22.98
N LYS A 215 -16.34 -31.05 -22.78
CA LYS A 215 -15.33 -31.61 -23.71
C LYS A 215 -15.54 -33.10 -23.99
N LYS A 216 -15.89 -33.88 -22.97
CA LYS A 216 -16.21 -35.32 -23.11
C LYS A 216 -17.48 -35.55 -23.93
N LEU A 217 -18.52 -34.74 -23.71
CA LEU A 217 -19.76 -34.79 -24.51
C LEU A 217 -19.48 -34.48 -25.98
N ARG A 218 -18.74 -33.39 -26.25
CA ARG A 218 -18.27 -33.04 -27.60
C ARG A 218 -17.57 -34.22 -28.27
N GLY A 219 -16.55 -34.79 -27.64
CA GLY A 219 -15.79 -35.90 -28.21
C GLY A 219 -16.60 -37.18 -28.46
N LYS A 220 -17.71 -37.37 -27.74
CA LYS A 220 -18.60 -38.53 -27.90
C LYS A 220 -19.64 -38.32 -29.01
N TYR A 221 -20.18 -37.11 -29.14
CA TYR A 221 -21.39 -36.87 -29.94
C TYR A 221 -21.17 -35.98 -31.17
N GLN A 222 -20.10 -35.19 -31.25
CA GLN A 222 -19.74 -34.46 -32.46
C GLN A 222 -19.09 -35.40 -33.47
N GLN A 223 -19.66 -35.48 -34.66
CA GLN A 223 -19.27 -36.33 -35.78
C GLN A 223 -19.28 -35.50 -37.08
N SER A 224 -18.74 -36.06 -38.17
CA SER A 224 -18.67 -35.37 -39.46
C SER A 224 -20.04 -34.98 -40.05
N HIS A 225 -21.11 -35.67 -39.66
CA HIS A 225 -22.47 -35.41 -40.14
C HIS A 225 -23.27 -34.42 -39.26
N ASN A 226 -22.72 -34.00 -38.12
CA ASN A 226 -23.30 -32.99 -37.23
C ASN A 226 -22.21 -32.03 -36.70
N PRO A 227 -21.52 -31.30 -37.61
CA PRO A 227 -20.38 -30.48 -37.24
C PRO A 227 -20.73 -29.40 -36.20
N ASP A 228 -21.97 -28.91 -36.19
CA ASP A 228 -22.43 -27.81 -35.33
C ASP A 228 -22.92 -28.27 -33.94
N PHE A 229 -22.92 -29.58 -33.65
CA PHE A 229 -23.46 -30.12 -32.37
C PHE A 229 -22.96 -29.38 -31.12
N THR A 230 -21.67 -29.05 -31.09
CA THR A 230 -21.08 -28.36 -29.93
C THR A 230 -21.55 -26.91 -29.83
N LYS A 231 -21.72 -26.25 -30.97
CA LYS A 231 -22.22 -24.88 -31.03
C LYS A 231 -23.69 -24.84 -30.62
N ASP A 232 -24.53 -25.71 -31.20
CA ASP A 232 -25.94 -25.80 -30.87
C ASP A 232 -26.18 -26.10 -29.37
N LEU A 233 -25.38 -26.99 -28.79
CA LEU A 233 -25.46 -27.31 -27.37
C LEU A 233 -25.01 -26.13 -26.50
N TRP A 234 -23.94 -25.45 -26.91
CA TRP A 234 -23.47 -24.26 -26.20
C TRP A 234 -24.50 -23.15 -26.25
N ASP A 235 -25.07 -22.87 -27.42
CA ASP A 235 -26.11 -21.86 -27.61
C ASP A 235 -27.33 -22.15 -26.73
N ALA A 236 -27.69 -23.43 -26.54
CA ALA A 236 -28.75 -23.82 -25.60
C ALA A 236 -28.40 -23.52 -24.13
N ILE A 237 -27.14 -23.73 -23.71
CA ILE A 237 -26.67 -23.41 -22.36
C ILE A 237 -26.59 -21.89 -22.17
N SER A 238 -26.01 -21.18 -23.13
CA SER A 238 -25.91 -19.72 -23.16
C SER A 238 -27.28 -19.05 -23.21
N PHE A 239 -28.31 -19.69 -23.79
CA PHE A 239 -29.68 -19.18 -23.75
C PHE A 239 -30.31 -19.25 -22.35
N VAL A 240 -30.02 -20.32 -21.59
CA VAL A 240 -30.51 -20.51 -20.20
C VAL A 240 -29.66 -19.70 -19.20
N HIS A 241 -28.54 -19.14 -19.63
CA HIS A 241 -27.58 -18.37 -18.86
C HIS A 241 -28.09 -17.02 -18.31
N ASN A 242 -29.30 -16.60 -18.64
CA ASN A 242 -29.88 -15.34 -18.18
C ASN A 242 -30.16 -15.29 -16.65
N TYR A 243 -29.76 -16.31 -15.88
CA TYR A 243 -29.77 -16.28 -14.42
C TYR A 243 -28.43 -15.79 -13.92
N GLU A 244 -28.41 -14.65 -13.24
CA GLU A 244 -27.18 -14.06 -12.72
C GLU A 244 -26.68 -14.85 -11.50
N THR A 245 -25.60 -15.60 -11.69
CA THR A 245 -24.87 -16.33 -10.64
C THR A 245 -23.36 -16.18 -10.88
N ARG A 246 -22.54 -16.39 -9.84
CA ARG A 246 -21.07 -16.30 -10.00
C ARG A 246 -20.54 -17.37 -10.97
N ASN A 247 -21.13 -18.56 -10.96
CA ASN A 247 -20.76 -19.64 -11.88
C ASN A 247 -21.15 -19.33 -13.32
N THR A 248 -22.30 -18.70 -13.54
CA THR A 248 -22.68 -18.26 -14.89
C THR A 248 -21.73 -17.15 -15.34
N ASN A 249 -21.47 -16.14 -14.53
CA ASN A 249 -20.54 -15.07 -14.92
C ASN A 249 -19.08 -15.54 -15.15
N ALA A 250 -18.69 -16.73 -14.67
CA ALA A 250 -17.40 -17.38 -14.97
C ALA A 250 -17.38 -18.19 -16.28
N LEU A 251 -18.54 -18.47 -16.91
CA LEU A 251 -18.58 -19.18 -18.19
C LEU A 251 -18.02 -18.32 -19.34
N PRO A 252 -17.47 -18.95 -20.39
CA PRO A 252 -17.11 -18.26 -21.62
C PRO A 252 -18.25 -17.38 -22.18
N ARG A 253 -17.94 -16.21 -22.73
CA ARG A 253 -18.98 -15.25 -23.20
C ARG A 253 -19.51 -15.62 -24.58
N ALA A 254 -18.67 -16.16 -25.43
CA ALA A 254 -18.99 -16.60 -26.78
C ALA A 254 -18.59 -18.06 -27.04
N TYR A 255 -19.04 -18.62 -28.16
CA TYR A 255 -18.67 -19.96 -28.59
C TYR A 255 -17.17 -20.07 -28.89
N GLU A 256 -16.58 -19.00 -29.41
CA GLU A 256 -15.15 -18.86 -29.68
C GLU A 256 -14.34 -18.95 -28.38
N ASP A 257 -14.76 -18.21 -27.34
CA ASP A 257 -14.17 -18.26 -26.00
C ASP A 257 -14.29 -19.67 -25.39
N LEU A 258 -15.41 -20.36 -25.63
CA LEU A 258 -15.57 -21.75 -25.20
C LEU A 258 -14.48 -22.65 -25.80
N GLN A 259 -14.17 -22.48 -27.09
CA GLN A 259 -13.12 -23.30 -27.72
C GLN A 259 -11.76 -23.09 -27.04
N GLU A 260 -11.45 -21.84 -26.70
CA GLU A 260 -10.24 -21.49 -25.97
C GLU A 260 -10.26 -22.02 -24.54
N ALA A 261 -11.36 -21.81 -23.80
CA ALA A 261 -11.53 -22.27 -22.43
C ALA A 261 -11.42 -23.80 -22.28
N LEU A 262 -11.82 -24.57 -23.30
CA LEU A 262 -11.62 -26.03 -23.33
C LEU A 262 -10.14 -26.45 -23.41
N VAL A 263 -9.23 -25.51 -23.69
CA VAL A 263 -7.78 -25.70 -23.76
C VAL A 263 -7.08 -25.07 -22.55
N VAL A 264 -7.38 -23.80 -22.24
CA VAL A 264 -6.63 -23.01 -21.24
C VAL A 264 -7.38 -22.80 -19.91
N GLY A 265 -8.64 -23.25 -19.81
CA GLY A 265 -9.50 -22.98 -18.67
C GLY A 265 -10.35 -21.72 -18.85
N SER A 266 -11.44 -21.65 -18.08
CA SER A 266 -12.42 -20.56 -18.12
C SER A 266 -11.80 -19.22 -17.78
N ALA A 267 -11.10 -19.11 -16.66
CA ALA A 267 -10.45 -17.88 -16.22
C ALA A 267 -9.49 -17.29 -17.28
N ARG A 268 -8.56 -18.11 -17.79
CA ARG A 268 -7.55 -17.63 -18.75
C ARG A 268 -8.14 -17.26 -20.11
N SER A 269 -9.29 -17.82 -20.49
CA SER A 269 -9.99 -17.46 -21.74
C SER A 269 -10.45 -16.00 -21.80
N PHE A 270 -10.47 -15.29 -20.67
CA PHE A 270 -10.80 -13.85 -20.63
C PHE A 270 -9.62 -12.94 -21.00
N LEU A 271 -8.39 -13.46 -21.07
CA LEU A 271 -7.19 -12.66 -21.31
C LEU A 271 -7.29 -11.75 -22.55
N PRO A 272 -7.80 -12.19 -23.71
CA PRO A 272 -7.88 -11.34 -24.90
C PRO A 272 -8.69 -10.06 -24.70
N TYR A 273 -9.67 -10.07 -23.77
CA TYR A 273 -10.49 -8.90 -23.45
C TYR A 273 -9.77 -7.90 -22.54
N SER A 274 -8.66 -8.31 -21.92
CA SER A 274 -7.89 -7.50 -20.97
C SER A 274 -6.56 -6.99 -21.56
N VAL A 275 -6.42 -7.02 -22.88
CA VAL A 275 -5.23 -6.55 -23.60
C VAL A 275 -5.63 -5.46 -24.58
N ARG A 276 -5.02 -4.28 -24.45
CA ARG A 276 -5.14 -3.17 -25.41
C ARG A 276 -3.98 -3.20 -26.41
N SER A 277 -4.18 -2.70 -27.62
CA SER A 277 -3.05 -2.51 -28.53
C SER A 277 -2.13 -1.39 -28.04
N LEU A 278 -0.83 -1.50 -28.31
CA LEU A 278 0.13 -0.45 -27.94
C LEU A 278 -0.16 0.89 -28.64
N GLU A 279 -0.71 0.86 -29.85
CA GLU A 279 -1.16 2.06 -30.55
C GLU A 279 -2.32 2.73 -29.80
N TRP A 280 -3.30 1.94 -29.34
CA TRP A 280 -4.41 2.47 -28.56
C TRP A 280 -3.91 3.09 -27.25
N LEU A 281 -3.01 2.42 -26.53
CA LEU A 281 -2.42 2.95 -25.29
C LEU A 281 -1.60 4.23 -25.52
N LYS A 282 -0.90 4.34 -26.65
CA LYS A 282 -0.16 5.57 -27.00
C LYS A 282 -1.09 6.75 -27.30
N ASP A 283 -2.30 6.49 -27.82
CA ASP A 283 -3.27 7.52 -28.20
C ASP A 283 -4.24 7.90 -27.05
N HIS A 284 -4.62 6.93 -26.22
CA HIS A 284 -5.65 7.10 -25.17
C HIS A 284 -5.07 7.04 -23.75
N GLY A 285 -3.90 6.44 -23.57
CA GLY A 285 -3.26 6.27 -22.28
C GLY A 285 -2.35 7.44 -21.90
N ARG A 286 -2.01 7.49 -20.61
CA ARG A 286 -1.06 8.45 -20.02
C ARG A 286 0.15 7.70 -19.52
N CYS A 287 1.34 8.14 -19.92
CA CYS A 287 2.56 7.49 -19.50
C CYS A 287 2.86 7.73 -18.01
N MET A 288 3.11 6.65 -17.26
CA MET A 288 3.30 6.69 -15.81
C MET A 288 4.79 6.62 -15.39
N ASP A 289 5.67 6.13 -16.26
CA ASP A 289 7.09 5.86 -15.96
C ASP A 289 8.05 6.85 -16.65
N ASN A 290 7.62 8.10 -16.79
CA ASN A 290 8.48 9.20 -17.25
C ASN A 290 9.51 9.63 -16.20
N ILE A 291 9.20 9.39 -14.93
CA ILE A 291 10.06 9.65 -13.78
C ILE A 291 10.18 8.38 -12.92
N ARG A 292 11.18 8.34 -12.04
CA ARG A 292 11.48 7.25 -11.10
C ARG A 292 11.98 7.81 -9.77
N PRO A 293 11.90 7.08 -8.66
CA PRO A 293 12.46 7.52 -7.40
C PRO A 293 14.00 7.50 -7.40
N GLY A 294 14.58 8.31 -6.52
CA GLY A 294 16.00 8.34 -6.21
C GLY A 294 16.26 9.15 -4.93
N ASN A 295 17.51 9.25 -4.48
CA ASN A 295 17.86 10.13 -3.36
C ASN A 295 17.85 11.58 -3.84
N SER A 296 17.09 12.45 -3.17
CA SER A 296 16.99 13.86 -3.58
C SER A 296 18.33 14.57 -3.47
N THR A 297 18.58 15.51 -4.38
CA THR A 297 19.72 16.43 -4.27
C THR A 297 19.47 17.55 -3.24
N ILE A 298 18.23 17.72 -2.79
CA ILE A 298 17.86 18.67 -1.74
C ILE A 298 18.15 18.04 -0.37
N LYS A 299 18.93 18.75 0.46
CA LYS A 299 19.18 18.35 1.85
C LYS A 299 17.86 18.36 2.63
N GLN A 300 17.68 17.38 3.52
CA GLN A 300 16.47 17.24 4.35
C GLN A 300 15.19 16.82 3.59
N ALA A 301 15.24 16.58 2.28
CA ALA A 301 14.05 16.21 1.50
C ALA A 301 13.85 14.70 1.33
N GLY A 302 14.80 13.88 1.79
CA GLY A 302 14.72 12.43 1.62
C GLY A 302 14.84 12.02 0.16
N ARG A 303 13.81 11.34 -0.37
CA ARG A 303 13.77 10.83 -1.75
C ARG A 303 13.19 11.88 -2.70
N GLY A 304 13.59 11.82 -3.96
CA GLY A 304 13.18 12.71 -5.03
C GLY A 304 12.76 11.94 -6.29
N ALA A 305 12.09 12.62 -7.22
CA ALA A 305 11.72 12.09 -8.53
C ALA A 305 12.76 12.49 -9.58
N PHE A 306 13.20 11.55 -10.41
CA PHE A 306 14.20 11.76 -11.45
C PHE A 306 13.66 11.33 -12.80
N ALA A 307 13.93 12.09 -13.85
CA ALA A 307 13.49 11.75 -15.19
C ALA A 307 14.12 10.43 -15.66
N SER A 308 13.28 9.47 -16.06
CA SER A 308 13.72 8.18 -16.62
C SER A 308 14.12 8.27 -18.09
N ARG A 309 13.75 9.38 -18.74
CA ARG A 309 13.93 9.66 -20.16
C ARG A 309 13.91 11.17 -20.41
N PHE A 310 14.19 11.58 -21.64
CA PHE A 310 14.05 12.97 -22.04
C PHE A 310 12.56 13.39 -22.05
N ILE A 311 12.24 14.51 -21.38
CA ILE A 311 10.90 15.09 -21.37
C ILE A 311 10.99 16.49 -22.00
N PRO A 312 10.36 16.73 -23.16
CA PRO A 312 10.40 18.04 -23.79
C PRO A 312 9.59 19.05 -22.99
N LYS A 313 9.89 20.33 -23.15
CA LYS A 313 9.06 21.43 -22.63
C LYS A 313 7.59 21.25 -23.02
N GLY A 314 6.70 21.33 -22.04
CA GLY A 314 5.27 21.10 -22.22
C GLY A 314 4.85 19.62 -22.26
N GLY A 315 5.81 18.70 -22.16
CA GLY A 315 5.59 17.26 -22.06
C GLY A 315 5.06 16.84 -20.69
N LEU A 316 4.37 15.69 -20.68
CA LEU A 316 3.87 15.06 -19.46
C LEU A 316 5.04 14.50 -18.64
N VAL A 317 5.15 14.94 -17.39
CA VAL A 317 6.07 14.40 -16.39
C VAL A 317 5.40 13.24 -15.67
N ALA A 318 4.18 13.42 -15.18
CA ALA A 318 3.39 12.37 -14.56
C ALA A 318 1.89 12.74 -14.64
N PRO A 319 0.99 11.78 -14.85
CA PRO A 319 -0.43 11.98 -14.55
C PRO A 319 -0.63 12.07 -13.04
N GLY A 320 -1.75 12.65 -12.62
CA GLY A 320 -2.13 12.79 -11.21
C GLY A 320 -3.64 12.81 -11.03
N PRO A 321 -4.37 11.71 -11.30
CA PRO A 321 -5.73 11.55 -10.78
C PRO A 321 -5.74 11.79 -9.26
N LEU A 322 -6.82 12.40 -8.78
CA LEU A 322 -6.92 12.98 -7.45
C LEU A 322 -8.00 12.29 -6.64
N LEU A 323 -7.66 11.97 -5.39
CA LEU A 323 -8.62 11.69 -4.33
C LEU A 323 -8.90 13.00 -3.59
N HIS A 324 -10.16 13.42 -3.53
CA HIS A 324 -10.55 14.63 -2.83
C HIS A 324 -10.90 14.37 -1.36
N ILE A 325 -10.51 15.28 -0.48
CA ILE A 325 -10.92 15.34 0.93
C ILE A 325 -11.61 16.69 1.12
N PRO A 326 -12.96 16.76 1.07
CA PRO A 326 -13.71 18.01 1.15
C PRO A 326 -13.46 18.82 2.42
N ASN A 327 -13.10 18.15 3.52
CA ASN A 327 -12.80 18.78 4.79
C ASN A 327 -11.48 18.31 5.40
N LYS A 328 -10.45 19.17 5.34
CA LYS A 328 -9.11 18.90 5.88
C LYS A 328 -9.05 18.69 7.39
N THR A 329 -10.08 19.06 8.16
CA THR A 329 -10.11 18.76 9.60
C THR A 329 -10.21 17.26 9.88
N ALA A 330 -10.68 16.46 8.92
CA ALA A 330 -10.66 15.00 8.99
C ALA A 330 -9.24 14.41 9.10
N LEU A 331 -8.20 15.18 8.75
CA LEU A 331 -6.79 14.77 8.91
C LEU A 331 -6.16 15.26 10.22
N ASN A 332 -6.91 15.91 11.11
CA ASN A 332 -6.39 16.27 12.43
C ASN A 332 -6.22 15.03 13.30
N ILE A 333 -5.19 15.04 14.15
CA ILE A 333 -4.98 14.08 15.22
C ILE A 333 -5.17 14.83 16.53
N TYR A 334 -5.98 14.28 17.44
CA TYR A 334 -6.39 14.97 18.67
C TYR A 334 -5.76 14.32 19.91
N GLU A 335 -5.57 15.11 20.97
CA GLU A 335 -5.24 14.54 22.29
C GLU A 335 -6.42 13.75 22.86
N ILE A 336 -6.14 12.77 23.70
CA ILE A 336 -7.15 12.01 24.44
C ILE A 336 -7.49 12.76 25.73
N ASP A 337 -8.77 13.01 25.97
CA ASP A 337 -9.27 13.48 27.25
C ASP A 337 -9.08 12.37 28.30
N PRO A 338 -8.31 12.60 29.37
CA PRO A 338 -7.95 11.56 30.33
C PRO A 338 -9.11 11.10 31.23
N HIS A 339 -10.25 11.77 31.20
CA HIS A 339 -11.43 11.44 31.99
C HIS A 339 -12.49 10.69 31.18
N THR A 340 -12.63 11.04 29.90
CA THR A 340 -13.64 10.45 29.02
C THR A 340 -13.08 9.41 28.06
N GLU A 341 -11.76 9.36 27.90
CA GLU A 341 -11.05 8.55 26.90
C GLU A 341 -11.50 8.86 25.45
N MET A 342 -12.13 10.01 25.24
CA MET A 342 -12.54 10.51 23.94
C MET A 342 -11.53 11.53 23.41
N ARG A 343 -11.56 11.77 22.09
CA ARG A 343 -10.79 12.86 21.48
C ARG A 343 -11.19 14.22 22.06
N ASP A 344 -10.22 15.02 22.46
CA ASP A 344 -10.40 16.43 22.81
C ASP A 344 -10.27 17.28 21.54
N THR A 345 -11.41 17.62 20.93
CA THR A 345 -11.46 18.40 19.68
C THR A 345 -10.94 19.83 19.83
N SER A 346 -10.71 20.30 21.07
CA SER A 346 -10.08 21.60 21.33
C SER A 346 -8.55 21.54 21.32
N ARG A 347 -7.96 20.34 21.31
CA ARG A 347 -6.51 20.10 21.41
C ARG A 347 -6.02 19.20 20.29
N ILE A 348 -5.64 19.83 19.19
CA ILE A 348 -4.99 19.15 18.07
C ILE A 348 -3.57 18.77 18.49
N TYR A 349 -3.31 17.47 18.55
CA TYR A 349 -1.98 16.88 18.79
C TYR A 349 -1.09 16.99 17.54
N GLY A 350 -1.66 16.75 16.36
CA GLY A 350 -0.93 16.72 15.10
C GLY A 350 -1.85 16.60 13.89
N LYS A 351 -1.29 16.21 12.75
CA LYS A 351 -2.05 15.91 11.52
C LYS A 351 -1.49 14.66 10.83
N GLN A 352 -2.35 13.96 10.11
CA GLN A 352 -1.98 12.79 9.30
C GLN A 352 -0.89 13.15 8.28
N LEU A 353 0.07 12.23 8.08
CA LEU A 353 1.21 12.46 7.19
C LEU A 353 0.79 12.68 5.73
N ILE A 354 -0.33 12.08 5.30
CA ILE A 354 -0.86 12.22 3.94
C ILE A 354 -1.08 13.67 3.52
N LEU A 355 -1.28 14.60 4.48
CA LEU A 355 -1.41 16.03 4.20
C LEU A 355 -0.23 16.58 3.38
N ASN A 356 0.99 16.10 3.61
CA ASN A 356 2.19 16.56 2.92
C ASN A 356 2.24 16.15 1.43
N TYR A 357 1.35 15.25 1.02
CA TYR A 357 1.24 14.74 -0.34
C TYR A 357 -0.01 15.25 -1.04
N CYS A 358 -0.76 16.16 -0.42
CA CYS A 358 -1.98 16.74 -0.98
C CYS A 358 -1.77 18.22 -1.36
N PHE A 359 -2.51 18.67 -2.36
CA PHE A 359 -2.72 20.08 -2.66
C PHE A 359 -3.91 20.62 -1.86
N GLY A 360 -3.84 21.87 -1.43
CA GLY A 360 -4.95 22.59 -0.83
C GLY A 360 -4.90 24.08 -1.17
N HIS A 361 -5.76 24.86 -0.52
CA HIS A 361 -5.81 26.30 -0.73
C HIS A 361 -6.16 27.02 0.58
N ARG A 362 -5.54 28.18 0.83
CA ARG A 362 -5.68 28.92 2.10
C ARG A 362 -7.11 29.35 2.45
N LYS A 363 -7.98 29.47 1.44
CA LYS A 363 -9.40 29.82 1.61
C LYS A 363 -10.35 28.64 1.46
N SER A 364 -9.84 27.41 1.55
CA SER A 364 -10.64 26.20 1.37
C SER A 364 -10.30 25.13 2.41
N THR A 365 -11.31 24.32 2.74
CA THR A 365 -11.14 23.07 3.49
C THR A 365 -10.77 21.90 2.59
N LEU A 366 -10.91 22.03 1.26
CA LEU A 366 -10.67 20.95 0.30
C LEU A 366 -9.17 20.62 0.19
N LEU A 367 -8.86 19.32 0.20
CA LEU A 367 -7.58 18.78 -0.23
C LEU A 367 -7.76 17.92 -1.48
N LEU A 368 -6.75 17.92 -2.33
CA LEU A 368 -6.66 17.15 -3.56
C LEU A 368 -5.36 16.35 -3.53
N CYS A 369 -5.45 15.04 -3.38
CA CYS A 369 -4.30 14.19 -3.16
C CYS A 369 -4.04 13.31 -4.40
N PRO A 370 -2.96 13.55 -5.17
CA PRO A 370 -2.56 12.65 -6.25
C PRO A 370 -2.20 11.28 -5.68
N TYR A 371 -2.69 10.21 -6.30
CA TYR A 371 -2.44 8.85 -5.84
C TYR A 371 -1.60 8.01 -6.81
N THR A 372 -0.83 8.66 -7.68
CA THR A 372 -0.07 8.01 -8.77
C THR A 372 1.44 7.97 -8.58
N SER A 373 2.06 6.96 -9.15
CA SER A 373 3.49 6.76 -9.07
C SER A 373 4.17 7.44 -10.25
N PRO A 374 5.37 8.01 -10.07
CA PRO A 374 6.03 8.38 -8.82
C PRO A 374 5.83 9.88 -8.48
N SER A 375 4.61 10.42 -8.66
CA SER A 375 4.39 11.87 -8.42
C SER A 375 4.57 12.29 -6.96
N ALA A 376 4.38 11.36 -6.01
CA ALA A 376 4.61 11.59 -4.59
C ALA A 376 6.09 11.84 -4.21
N TYR A 377 7.03 11.56 -5.12
CA TYR A 377 8.46 11.82 -4.94
C TYR A 377 8.91 13.19 -5.47
N ILE A 378 8.06 13.93 -6.19
CA ILE A 378 8.46 15.22 -6.77
C ILE A 378 8.58 16.26 -5.65
N ASN A 379 9.78 16.76 -5.41
CA ASN A 379 10.05 17.71 -4.31
C ASN A 379 9.81 19.17 -4.68
N HIS A 380 9.79 20.02 -3.65
CA HIS A 380 9.72 21.47 -3.75
C HIS A 380 11.03 22.10 -4.27
N ASN A 381 10.93 23.06 -5.20
CA ASN A 381 11.96 24.07 -5.45
C ASN A 381 11.31 25.35 -6.00
N SER A 382 11.27 26.43 -5.21
CA SER A 382 10.71 27.73 -5.63
C SER A 382 11.61 28.55 -6.55
N GLU A 383 12.94 28.36 -6.50
CA GLU A 383 13.88 29.16 -7.29
C GLU A 383 14.00 28.65 -8.73
N SER A 384 13.96 27.33 -8.93
CA SER A 384 14.19 26.71 -10.23
C SER A 384 13.34 25.44 -10.45
N PRO A 385 11.99 25.52 -10.36
CA PRO A 385 11.13 24.40 -10.71
C PRO A 385 11.23 24.10 -12.21
N ASN A 386 11.36 22.82 -12.57
CA ASN A 386 11.41 22.36 -13.96
C ASN A 386 10.10 21.67 -14.41
N ALA A 387 9.14 21.51 -13.49
CA ALA A 387 7.78 21.09 -13.76
C ALA A 387 6.77 22.02 -13.05
N ARG A 388 5.50 21.92 -13.45
CA ARG A 388 4.37 22.59 -12.79
C ARG A 388 3.12 21.72 -12.87
N VAL A 389 2.19 21.94 -11.95
CA VAL A 389 0.88 21.28 -11.95
C VAL A 389 -0.08 22.04 -12.86
N VAL A 390 -0.94 21.32 -13.58
CA VAL A 390 -2.08 21.87 -14.33
C VAL A 390 -3.27 20.93 -14.21
N TRP A 391 -4.49 21.42 -14.39
CA TRP A 391 -5.63 20.51 -14.59
C TRP A 391 -5.39 19.63 -15.82
N ALA A 392 -5.80 18.36 -15.72
CA ALA A 392 -5.75 17.44 -16.84
C ALA A 392 -6.57 17.98 -18.03
N ARG A 393 -6.22 17.55 -19.24
CA ARG A 393 -6.94 17.97 -20.45
C ARG A 393 -8.32 17.34 -20.51
N GLU A 394 -9.29 18.05 -21.09
CA GLU A 394 -10.60 17.46 -21.43
C GLU A 394 -10.41 16.21 -22.29
N GLY A 395 -11.15 15.14 -21.98
CA GLY A 395 -10.99 13.82 -22.62
C GLY A 395 -9.92 12.93 -21.97
N THR A 396 -9.25 13.37 -20.90
CA THR A 396 -8.45 12.46 -20.07
C THR A 396 -9.35 11.39 -19.45
N PRO A 397 -8.98 10.11 -19.48
CA PRO A 397 -9.77 9.04 -18.85
C PRO A 397 -10.14 9.39 -17.40
N ASN A 398 -11.40 9.19 -17.04
CA ASN A 398 -11.99 9.52 -15.73
C ASN A 398 -11.90 10.98 -15.25
N PHE A 399 -11.40 11.91 -16.06
CA PHE A 399 -11.44 13.33 -15.68
C PHE A 399 -12.77 13.97 -16.06
N GLN A 400 -13.59 14.27 -15.05
CA GLN A 400 -14.86 14.94 -15.18
C GLN A 400 -14.65 16.45 -15.11
N HIS A 401 -14.38 17.07 -16.26
CA HIS A 401 -14.06 18.51 -16.34
C HIS A 401 -15.14 19.39 -15.72
N ASP A 402 -16.41 19.00 -15.84
CA ASP A 402 -17.55 19.76 -15.32
C ASP A 402 -17.56 19.88 -13.79
N TRP A 403 -16.93 18.94 -13.06
CA TRP A 403 -16.83 19.00 -11.59
C TRP A 403 -16.07 20.24 -11.10
N LEU A 404 -15.23 20.84 -11.94
CA LEU A 404 -14.55 22.10 -11.63
C LEU A 404 -15.52 23.30 -11.52
N ASN A 405 -16.76 23.15 -12.01
CA ASN A 405 -17.79 24.18 -11.95
C ASN A 405 -18.73 24.01 -10.75
N ASP A 406 -18.70 22.86 -10.07
CA ASP A 406 -19.50 22.57 -8.89
C ASP A 406 -18.83 23.07 -7.60
N ASP A 407 -19.54 22.99 -6.48
CA ASP A 407 -19.07 23.43 -5.17
C ASP A 407 -18.50 22.27 -4.31
N ILE A 408 -18.05 22.59 -3.10
CA ILE A 408 -17.52 21.59 -2.15
C ILE A 408 -18.62 20.62 -1.68
N ASP A 409 -19.86 21.08 -1.56
CA ASP A 409 -20.95 20.22 -1.08
C ASP A 409 -21.27 19.13 -2.11
N PHE A 410 -21.17 19.43 -3.40
CA PHE A 410 -21.17 18.42 -4.46
C PHE A 410 -20.07 17.38 -4.24
N LEU A 411 -18.81 17.79 -4.03
CA LEU A 411 -17.69 16.87 -3.82
C LEU A 411 -17.88 15.97 -2.59
N LYS A 412 -18.58 16.45 -1.53
CA LYS A 412 -18.94 15.62 -0.36
C LYS A 412 -19.87 14.47 -0.71
N THR A 413 -20.69 14.60 -1.75
CA THR A 413 -21.62 13.56 -2.21
C THR A 413 -21.01 12.57 -3.19
N MET A 414 -19.79 12.83 -3.68
CA MET A 414 -19.14 11.97 -4.67
C MET A 414 -18.39 10.83 -3.99
N GLU A 415 -18.81 9.60 -4.30
CA GLU A 415 -18.20 8.35 -3.84
C GLU A 415 -17.20 7.77 -4.87
N ILE A 416 -16.92 8.50 -5.95
CA ILE A 416 -16.01 8.09 -7.02
C ILE A 416 -14.97 9.18 -7.29
N ILE A 417 -13.86 8.78 -7.90
CA ILE A 417 -12.87 9.71 -8.46
C ILE A 417 -13.40 10.40 -9.72
N GLY A 418 -13.05 11.67 -9.90
CA GLY A 418 -13.38 12.43 -11.11
C GLY A 418 -12.46 13.61 -11.40
N LEU A 419 -11.52 13.91 -10.50
CA LEU A 419 -10.57 15.02 -10.66
C LEU A 419 -9.19 14.50 -11.03
N SER A 420 -8.46 15.25 -11.84
CA SER A 420 -7.09 14.89 -12.24
C SER A 420 -6.27 16.12 -12.61
N VAL A 421 -5.00 16.11 -12.22
CA VAL A 421 -3.98 17.05 -12.64
C VAL A 421 -2.91 16.34 -13.46
N ASP A 422 -2.20 17.10 -14.30
CA ASP A 422 -0.98 16.67 -14.96
C ASP A 422 0.21 17.47 -14.39
N PHE A 423 1.33 16.79 -14.17
CA PHE A 423 2.61 17.44 -13.95
C PHE A 423 3.25 17.66 -15.33
N ILE A 424 3.54 18.91 -15.69
CA ILE A 424 4.01 19.29 -17.03
C ILE A 424 5.37 19.98 -16.93
N ALA A 425 6.29 19.59 -17.80
CA ALA A 425 7.63 20.17 -17.87
C ALA A 425 7.56 21.65 -18.31
N THR A 426 8.22 22.54 -17.56
CA THR A 426 8.28 23.99 -17.88
C THR A 426 9.40 24.34 -18.86
N ARG A 427 10.36 23.43 -19.01
CA ARG A 427 11.46 23.41 -19.97
C ARG A 427 11.79 21.96 -20.34
N ASP A 428 12.76 21.77 -21.22
CA ASP A 428 13.29 20.42 -21.46
C ASP A 428 13.96 19.89 -20.19
N ILE A 429 13.70 18.61 -19.88
CA ILE A 429 14.26 17.86 -18.73
C ILE A 429 15.07 16.70 -19.29
N GLN A 430 16.34 16.59 -18.89
CA GLN A 430 17.23 15.54 -19.36
C GLN A 430 17.05 14.24 -18.58
N PRO A 431 17.33 13.06 -19.17
CA PRO A 431 17.38 11.80 -18.44
C PRO A 431 18.29 11.91 -17.21
N GLY A 432 17.83 11.42 -16.06
CA GLY A 432 18.54 11.48 -14.77
C GLY A 432 18.50 12.83 -14.06
N GLU A 433 17.86 13.85 -14.63
CA GLU A 433 17.64 15.13 -13.95
C GLU A 433 16.54 15.01 -12.89
N GLU A 434 16.75 15.58 -11.69
CA GLU A 434 15.71 15.63 -10.65
C GLU A 434 14.59 16.59 -11.06
N VAL A 435 13.35 16.19 -10.81
CA VAL A 435 12.15 16.94 -11.12
C VAL A 435 11.65 17.65 -9.87
N PHE A 436 11.35 18.94 -10.03
CA PHE A 436 10.84 19.80 -8.97
C PHE A 436 9.60 20.57 -9.44
N ILE A 437 8.69 20.80 -8.49
CA ILE A 437 7.60 21.77 -8.62
C ILE A 437 7.72 22.85 -7.54
N ASP A 438 7.04 23.96 -7.75
CA ASP A 438 6.83 24.94 -6.70
C ASP A 438 5.61 24.51 -5.85
N TYR A 439 5.80 24.36 -4.54
CA TYR A 439 4.74 24.00 -3.59
C TYR A 439 3.97 25.24 -3.11
N GLY A 440 4.40 26.44 -3.50
CA GLY A 440 3.81 27.71 -3.15
C GLY A 440 4.50 28.40 -1.97
N GLN A 441 4.38 29.73 -1.95
CA GLN A 441 5.03 30.59 -0.98
C GLN A 441 4.61 30.27 0.46
N GLU A 442 3.33 29.99 0.71
CA GLU A 442 2.87 29.70 2.08
C GLU A 442 3.49 28.40 2.63
N TRP A 443 3.68 27.39 1.79
CA TRP A 443 4.38 26.16 2.21
C TRP A 443 5.83 26.45 2.56
N GLU A 444 6.54 27.22 1.73
CA GLU A 444 7.94 27.60 1.96
C GLU A 444 8.09 28.45 3.24
N GLU A 445 7.16 29.38 3.48
CA GLU A 445 7.12 30.16 4.72
C GLU A 445 6.86 29.27 5.94
N ALA A 446 5.95 28.30 5.84
CA ALA A 446 5.67 27.34 6.90
C ALA A 446 6.88 26.44 7.21
N TRP A 447 7.57 25.94 6.18
CA TRP A 447 8.80 25.17 6.32
C TRP A 447 9.90 26.00 7.00
N ASN A 448 10.12 27.23 6.53
CA ASN A 448 11.10 28.13 7.13
C ASN A 448 10.77 28.48 8.57
N ALA A 449 9.49 28.65 8.91
CA ALA A 449 9.04 28.87 10.28
C ALA A 449 9.29 27.63 11.15
N TYR A 450 8.95 26.45 10.64
CA TYR A 450 9.19 25.16 11.29
C TYR A 450 10.67 24.98 11.66
N ILE A 451 11.58 25.16 10.70
CA ILE A 451 13.02 25.01 10.91
C ILE A 451 13.54 25.97 11.99
N LYS A 452 13.05 27.21 12.04
CA LYS A 452 13.48 28.22 13.03
C LYS A 452 13.12 27.83 14.46
N VAL A 453 11.99 27.17 14.66
CA VAL A 453 11.49 26.79 16.00
C VAL A 453 11.76 25.32 16.35
N TRP A 454 12.21 24.53 15.38
CA TRP A 454 12.48 23.12 15.55
C TRP A 454 13.50 22.89 16.67
N LYS A 455 13.18 21.92 17.52
CA LYS A 455 14.04 21.48 18.60
C LYS A 455 14.19 19.97 18.48
N ARG A 456 15.44 19.53 18.63
CA ARG A 456 15.79 18.13 18.85
C ARG A 456 14.84 17.51 19.90
N PRO A 457 14.13 16.42 19.57
CA PRO A 457 13.31 15.71 20.55
C PRO A 457 14.17 15.21 21.72
N ALA A 458 13.62 15.29 22.93
CA ALA A 458 14.32 14.79 24.12
C ALA A 458 14.63 13.29 23.98
N GLY A 459 15.83 12.86 24.42
CA GLY A 459 16.23 11.45 24.37
C GLY A 459 16.54 10.90 22.97
N SER A 460 16.35 11.68 21.89
CA SER A 460 16.44 11.19 20.51
C SER A 460 17.84 10.80 20.03
N GLN A 461 18.89 10.94 20.84
CA GLN A 461 20.29 10.78 20.40
C GLN A 461 20.64 9.33 20.10
N ASN A 462 19.98 8.44 20.83
CA ASN A 462 20.20 7.01 20.75
C ASN A 462 19.12 6.33 19.92
N TYR A 463 18.18 7.08 19.33
CA TYR A 463 17.11 6.51 18.52
C TYR A 463 17.68 5.70 17.37
N PHE A 464 17.09 4.54 17.13
CA PHE A 464 17.24 3.78 15.90
C PHE A 464 15.92 3.01 15.70
N ALA A 465 15.53 2.76 14.45
CA ALA A 465 14.28 2.03 14.18
C ALA A 465 14.43 0.54 14.51
N GLY A 466 13.37 -0.10 15.00
CA GLY A 466 13.38 -1.55 15.26
C GLY A 466 13.78 -2.36 14.02
N SER A 467 13.28 -1.94 12.86
CA SER A 467 13.61 -2.49 11.54
C SER A 467 15.10 -2.43 11.18
N GLU A 468 15.88 -1.47 11.71
CA GLU A 468 17.34 -1.43 11.49
C GLU A 468 18.03 -2.62 12.17
N LEU A 469 17.60 -3.00 13.37
CA LEU A 469 18.10 -4.23 14.03
C LEU A 469 17.66 -5.49 13.29
N GLN A 470 16.49 -5.46 12.67
CA GLN A 470 15.96 -6.60 11.92
C GLN A 470 16.63 -6.76 10.55
N SER A 471 17.27 -5.71 10.03
CA SER A 471 17.91 -5.73 8.71
C SER A 471 19.24 -6.51 8.67
N ASP A 472 19.92 -6.67 9.80
CA ASP A 472 21.19 -7.41 9.90
C ASP A 472 21.17 -8.39 11.09
N LEU A 473 20.86 -9.65 10.78
CA LEU A 473 20.82 -10.74 11.75
C LEU A 473 22.22 -11.17 12.24
N SER A 474 23.31 -10.67 11.64
CA SER A 474 24.66 -10.91 12.14
C SER A 474 24.99 -10.07 13.39
N ILE A 475 24.19 -9.03 13.66
CA ILE A 475 24.35 -8.20 14.86
C ILE A 475 23.68 -8.90 16.04
N PRO A 476 24.43 -9.20 17.13
CA PRO A 476 23.84 -9.84 18.29
C PRO A 476 22.90 -8.91 19.05
N LEU A 477 21.77 -9.44 19.49
CA LEU A 477 20.85 -8.72 20.37
C LEU A 477 21.41 -8.64 21.79
N ARG A 478 21.30 -7.47 22.42
CA ARG A 478 21.76 -7.24 23.80
C ARG A 478 20.82 -7.91 24.79
N THR A 479 21.40 -8.64 25.73
CA THR A 479 20.69 -9.23 26.87
C THR A 479 20.20 -8.14 27.83
N SER A 480 19.19 -8.46 28.65
CA SER A 480 18.66 -7.57 29.68
C SER A 480 19.72 -7.10 30.68
N LEU A 481 20.81 -7.86 30.86
CA LEU A 481 21.95 -7.44 31.69
C LEU A 481 22.82 -6.40 30.96
N GLU A 482 23.15 -6.63 29.68
CA GLU A 482 23.91 -5.68 28.85
C GLU A 482 23.15 -4.34 28.70
N GLN A 483 21.82 -4.40 28.59
CA GLN A 483 20.95 -3.22 28.48
C GLN A 483 20.92 -2.34 29.75
N GLN A 484 21.40 -2.82 30.91
CA GLN A 484 21.52 -1.97 32.11
C GLN A 484 22.61 -0.90 31.97
N THR A 485 23.63 -1.18 31.15
CA THR A 485 24.74 -0.26 30.88
C THR A 485 24.69 0.32 29.48
N GLU A 486 24.17 -0.43 28.51
CA GLU A 486 24.06 -0.04 27.10
C GLU A 486 22.63 -0.32 26.57
N PRO A 487 21.62 0.45 27.04
CA PRO A 487 20.24 0.23 26.63
C PRO A 487 20.05 0.46 25.13
N TYR A 488 19.09 -0.24 24.56
CA TYR A 488 18.50 0.16 23.28
C TYR A 488 17.73 1.47 23.44
N SER A 489 17.33 2.09 22.34
CA SER A 489 16.43 3.23 22.42
C SER A 489 15.07 2.80 22.95
N ASP A 490 14.42 3.70 23.67
CA ASP A 490 13.18 3.40 24.40
C ASP A 490 12.04 2.94 23.49
N ASN A 491 12.13 3.14 22.17
CA ASN A 491 11.18 2.66 21.16
C ASN A 491 11.33 1.17 20.81
N VAL A 492 12.41 0.49 21.18
CA VAL A 492 12.64 -0.89 20.69
C VAL A 492 12.01 -1.92 21.60
N VAL A 493 11.35 -2.89 20.98
CA VAL A 493 10.68 -4.03 21.62
C VAL A 493 11.09 -5.31 20.90
N PHE A 494 11.29 -6.38 21.65
CA PHE A 494 11.51 -7.70 21.08
C PHE A 494 10.24 -8.53 21.17
N TYR A 495 9.98 -9.29 20.11
CA TYR A 495 8.90 -10.26 20.03
C TYR A 495 9.48 -11.62 19.69
N CYS A 496 8.88 -12.65 20.28
CA CYS A 496 9.29 -14.04 20.14
C CYS A 496 8.04 -14.87 19.82
N HIS A 497 8.14 -15.85 18.92
CA HIS A 497 6.99 -16.72 18.67
C HIS A 497 6.72 -17.62 19.87
N TYR A 498 5.47 -17.63 20.30
CA TYR A 498 5.03 -18.35 21.50
C TYR A 498 3.53 -18.63 21.46
N GLU A 499 3.08 -19.64 22.19
CA GLU A 499 1.66 -19.92 22.39
C GLU A 499 1.34 -19.95 23.88
N TYR A 500 0.30 -19.22 24.26
CA TYR A 500 -0.25 -19.28 25.60
C TYR A 500 -1.73 -19.65 25.53
N TYR A 501 -2.14 -20.57 26.38
CA TYR A 501 -3.55 -20.82 26.68
C TYR A 501 -3.72 -21.11 28.17
N GLN A 502 -4.92 -20.89 28.68
CA GLN A 502 -5.21 -21.07 30.10
C GLN A 502 -4.88 -22.50 30.55
N GLY A 503 -3.97 -22.62 31.53
CA GLY A 503 -3.49 -23.91 32.04
C GLY A 503 -2.23 -24.44 31.36
N TRP A 504 -1.64 -23.68 30.42
CA TRP A 504 -0.28 -23.94 29.95
C TRP A 504 0.72 -23.81 31.12
N PRO A 505 1.62 -24.78 31.34
CA PRO A 505 2.49 -24.74 32.50
C PRO A 505 3.53 -23.62 32.40
N ASP A 506 3.76 -22.94 33.52
CA ASP A 506 4.88 -22.03 33.65
C ASP A 506 6.21 -22.81 33.61
N GLY A 507 7.27 -22.17 33.10
CA GLY A 507 8.59 -22.78 33.07
C GLY A 507 9.42 -22.48 31.83
N ILE A 508 10.31 -23.41 31.54
CA ILE A 508 11.34 -23.30 30.50
C ILE A 508 10.98 -24.22 29.34
N TRP A 509 10.96 -23.65 28.15
CA TRP A 509 10.61 -24.31 26.90
C TRP A 509 11.77 -24.21 25.93
N ASN A 510 11.96 -25.24 25.10
CA ASN A 510 12.96 -25.21 24.04
C ASN A 510 12.28 -24.77 22.75
N TRP A 511 12.97 -23.95 21.96
CA TRP A 511 12.53 -23.54 20.65
C TRP A 511 12.39 -24.73 19.71
N GLU A 512 11.32 -24.72 18.91
CA GLU A 512 11.11 -25.66 17.80
C GLU A 512 10.84 -24.86 16.53
N ALA A 513 11.37 -25.29 15.38
CA ALA A 513 11.18 -24.57 14.11
C ALA A 513 9.71 -24.41 13.70
N THR A 514 8.83 -25.31 14.16
CA THR A 514 7.37 -25.21 13.98
C THR A 514 6.76 -24.01 14.70
N PHE A 515 7.48 -23.38 15.63
CA PHE A 515 6.99 -22.22 16.35
C PHE A 515 7.01 -20.94 15.52
N GLU A 516 7.69 -20.89 14.37
CA GLU A 516 7.65 -19.73 13.46
C GLU A 516 6.22 -19.39 13.00
N GLU A 517 5.30 -20.36 13.05
CA GLU A 517 3.89 -20.18 12.72
C GLU A 517 3.03 -19.72 13.93
N LEU A 518 3.61 -19.67 15.13
CA LEU A 518 2.89 -19.24 16.34
C LEU A 518 2.81 -17.71 16.42
N PRO A 519 1.83 -17.19 17.19
CA PRO A 519 1.74 -15.76 17.44
C PRO A 519 3.01 -15.20 18.09
N LEU A 520 3.23 -13.91 17.90
CA LEU A 520 4.33 -13.19 18.52
C LEU A 520 3.93 -12.72 19.93
N TYR A 521 4.82 -12.89 20.89
CA TYR A 521 4.66 -12.39 22.26
C TYR A 521 5.81 -11.44 22.58
N PRO A 522 5.55 -10.29 23.23
CA PRO A 522 6.62 -9.40 23.65
C PRO A 522 7.54 -10.15 24.63
N CYS A 523 8.84 -10.01 24.47
CA CYS A 523 9.84 -10.77 25.22
C CYS A 523 11.05 -9.92 25.61
N LYS A 524 11.78 -10.37 26.66
CA LYS A 524 13.09 -9.81 27.06
C LYS A 524 14.18 -10.86 26.87
N ILE A 525 15.26 -10.47 26.22
CA ILE A 525 16.40 -11.36 25.94
C ILE A 525 17.22 -11.58 27.21
N THR A 526 17.21 -12.77 27.79
CA THR A 526 17.85 -13.04 29.08
C THR A 526 19.29 -13.52 28.94
N SER A 527 19.59 -14.31 27.91
CA SER A 527 20.96 -14.77 27.61
C SER A 527 21.16 -15.01 26.12
N ARG A 528 22.42 -14.98 25.68
CA ARG A 528 22.85 -15.26 24.31
C ARG A 528 23.98 -16.29 24.33
N LYS A 529 23.93 -17.26 23.42
CA LYS A 529 25.05 -18.14 23.06
C LYS A 529 25.29 -18.03 21.55
N TYR A 530 26.42 -18.53 21.08
CA TYR A 530 26.72 -18.58 19.66
C TYR A 530 27.49 -19.85 19.29
N ASP A 531 27.36 -20.21 18.02
CA ASP A 531 28.08 -21.27 17.35
C ASP A 531 28.63 -20.75 16.02
N ILE A 532 29.60 -21.46 15.45
CA ILE A 532 30.19 -21.12 14.15
C ILE A 532 29.79 -22.24 13.20
N ASP A 533 29.12 -21.88 12.10
CA ASP A 533 28.71 -22.85 11.09
C ASP A 533 29.90 -23.36 10.26
N LYS A 534 29.62 -24.27 9.32
CA LYS A 534 30.66 -24.89 8.48
C LYS A 534 31.35 -23.91 7.54
N ASP A 535 30.69 -22.79 7.23
CA ASP A 535 31.18 -21.74 6.34
C ASP A 535 31.89 -20.63 7.13
N GLY A 536 31.93 -20.73 8.46
CA GLY A 536 32.60 -19.80 9.36
C GLY A 536 31.72 -18.65 9.84
N ASN A 537 30.42 -18.67 9.56
CA ASN A 537 29.50 -17.61 10.02
C ASN A 537 29.07 -17.87 11.47
N VAL A 538 28.92 -16.79 12.22
CA VAL A 538 28.43 -16.83 13.60
C VAL A 538 26.92 -16.94 13.60
N GLN A 539 26.40 -17.96 14.28
CA GLN A 539 24.97 -18.18 14.50
C GLN A 539 24.66 -17.89 15.97
N TYR A 540 23.73 -16.98 16.22
CA TYR A 540 23.33 -16.61 17.59
C TYR A 540 22.04 -17.30 17.99
N HIS A 541 22.03 -17.83 19.21
CA HIS A 541 20.86 -18.40 19.85
C HIS A 541 20.60 -17.72 21.18
N TYR A 542 19.33 -17.55 21.52
CA TYR A 542 18.91 -16.71 22.64
C TYR A 542 17.99 -17.48 23.58
N ASN A 543 18.04 -17.09 24.84
CA ASN A 543 16.94 -17.36 25.76
C ASN A 543 16.17 -16.06 25.94
N ALA A 544 14.84 -16.13 25.89
CA ALA A 544 13.97 -14.98 26.07
C ALA A 544 12.82 -15.33 27.01
N THR A 545 12.49 -14.41 27.91
CA THR A 545 11.34 -14.52 28.81
C THR A 545 10.22 -13.66 28.27
N MET A 546 9.03 -14.24 28.10
CA MET A 546 7.85 -13.50 27.64
C MET A 546 7.43 -12.49 28.72
N LEU A 547 6.98 -11.31 28.31
CA LEU A 547 6.57 -10.24 29.22
C LEU A 547 5.19 -10.52 29.82
N THR A 548 5.01 -10.14 31.09
CA THR A 548 3.72 -10.28 31.77
C THR A 548 2.75 -9.13 31.46
N SER A 549 1.47 -9.28 31.78
CA SER A 549 0.44 -8.25 31.58
C SER A 549 0.83 -6.89 32.17
N SER A 550 1.38 -6.87 33.39
CA SER A 550 1.85 -5.61 34.00
C SER A 550 3.07 -5.01 33.29
N GLU A 551 3.99 -5.85 32.77
CA GLU A 551 5.14 -5.39 31.99
C GLU A 551 4.71 -4.82 30.62
N VAL A 552 3.69 -5.40 29.99
CA VAL A 552 3.15 -4.97 28.70
C VAL A 552 2.33 -3.68 28.83
N VAL A 553 1.39 -3.62 29.77
CA VAL A 553 0.52 -2.44 30.01
C VAL A 553 1.35 -1.22 30.39
N GLY A 554 2.44 -1.40 31.14
CA GLY A 554 3.35 -0.31 31.49
C GLY A 554 4.21 0.23 30.34
N SER A 555 4.19 -0.40 29.16
CA SER A 555 5.21 -0.22 28.12
C SER A 555 4.71 0.30 26.76
N ASN A 556 3.41 0.56 26.57
CA ASN A 556 2.82 1.00 25.29
C ASN A 556 3.25 0.13 24.08
N LEU A 557 3.21 -1.19 24.24
CA LEU A 557 3.69 -2.15 23.22
C LEU A 557 2.65 -2.36 22.11
N VAL A 558 3.13 -2.73 20.92
CA VAL A 558 2.31 -3.05 19.73
C VAL A 558 1.40 -4.26 20.01
N ILE A 559 0.13 -4.13 19.66
CA ILE A 559 -0.93 -5.15 19.67
C ILE A 559 -1.55 -5.07 18.27
N PRO A 560 -1.60 -6.19 17.51
CA PRO A 560 -2.24 -7.43 17.93
C PRO A 560 -1.31 -8.63 17.79
N ALA A 561 -0.56 -8.92 18.83
CA ALA A 561 0.18 -10.16 18.99
C ALA A 561 -0.24 -10.77 20.35
N GLY A 562 -0.22 -12.10 20.50
CA GLY A 562 -0.94 -12.84 21.54
C GLY A 562 -0.81 -12.26 22.97
N ASP A 563 -1.88 -12.45 23.77
CA ASP A 563 -2.02 -11.93 25.14
C ASP A 563 -0.71 -11.90 25.92
N ALA A 564 -0.47 -10.88 26.73
CA ALA A 564 0.64 -10.92 27.67
C ALA A 564 0.54 -12.13 28.61
N ILE A 565 1.67 -12.63 29.12
CA ILE A 565 1.65 -13.70 30.11
C ILE A 565 0.97 -13.20 31.39
N PRO A 566 0.09 -13.97 32.05
CA PRO A 566 -0.51 -13.52 33.31
C PRO A 566 0.54 -13.20 34.37
N ASP A 567 0.26 -12.16 35.16
CA ASP A 567 1.13 -11.79 36.27
C ASP A 567 1.24 -12.96 37.27
N GLY A 568 2.47 -13.29 37.66
CA GLY A 568 2.78 -14.40 38.56
C GLY A 568 3.25 -15.67 37.85
N GLU A 569 3.13 -15.75 36.53
CA GLU A 569 3.69 -16.83 35.71
C GLU A 569 5.05 -16.40 35.12
N THR A 570 5.90 -17.37 34.76
CA THR A 570 7.18 -17.10 34.09
C THR A 570 7.41 -18.11 32.98
N HIS A 571 7.42 -17.62 31.74
CA HIS A 571 7.61 -18.44 30.55
C HIS A 571 8.90 -18.01 29.86
N THR A 572 9.86 -18.93 29.82
CA THR A 572 11.15 -18.69 29.17
C THR A 572 11.34 -19.66 28.02
N MET A 573 11.51 -19.12 26.82
CA MET A 573 11.91 -19.88 25.65
C MET A 573 13.44 -19.89 25.56
N THR A 574 14.02 -21.01 25.18
CA THR A 574 15.47 -21.22 25.10
C THR A 574 15.87 -21.71 23.72
N ASP A 575 17.10 -21.41 23.34
CA ASP A 575 17.67 -21.80 22.04
C ASP A 575 16.94 -21.21 20.82
N ILE A 576 16.41 -19.99 20.97
CA ILE A 576 15.71 -19.27 19.90
C ILE A 576 16.76 -18.76 18.89
N PRO A 577 16.67 -19.12 17.61
CA PRO A 577 17.57 -18.59 16.59
C PRO A 577 17.32 -17.08 16.41
N ARG A 578 18.37 -16.32 16.06
CA ARG A 578 18.26 -14.87 15.81
C ARG A 578 17.14 -14.50 14.83
N SER A 579 16.91 -15.33 13.81
CA SER A 579 15.88 -15.12 12.79
C SER A 579 14.45 -15.17 13.35
N ALA A 580 14.22 -15.88 14.45
CA ALA A 580 12.90 -16.04 15.08
C ALA A 580 12.60 -14.99 16.16
N ILE A 581 13.49 -14.00 16.35
CA ILE A 581 13.24 -12.85 17.22
C ILE A 581 13.04 -11.63 16.33
N GLU A 582 11.92 -10.95 16.54
CA GLU A 582 11.61 -9.72 15.84
C GLU A 582 11.91 -8.51 16.72
N ALA A 583 12.71 -7.58 16.21
CA ALA A 583 12.85 -6.24 16.78
C ALA A 583 11.86 -5.30 16.09
N ARG A 584 10.99 -4.66 16.87
CA ARG A 584 9.97 -3.72 16.39
C ARG A 584 10.01 -2.40 17.14
N ASP A 585 9.41 -1.38 16.52
CA ASP A 585 9.14 -0.10 17.17
C ASP A 585 7.90 -0.20 18.10
N LYS A 586 7.92 0.48 19.25
CA LYS A 586 6.75 0.69 20.13
C LYS A 586 5.67 1.46 19.40
N MET A 587 4.42 1.32 19.83
CA MET A 587 3.33 2.09 19.23
C MET A 587 3.63 3.58 19.23
N TYR A 588 3.34 4.23 18.10
CA TYR A 588 3.46 5.67 17.88
C TYR A 588 4.86 6.24 18.11
N SER A 589 5.91 5.45 17.85
CA SER A 589 7.29 5.84 18.17
C SER A 589 8.16 6.11 16.94
N LYS A 590 7.73 5.72 15.74
CA LYS A 590 8.36 6.10 14.47
C LYS A 590 8.27 7.61 14.19
N ASN A 591 9.02 8.08 13.18
CA ASN A 591 9.22 9.52 12.96
C ASN A 591 7.91 10.23 12.59
N GLU A 592 7.02 9.51 11.92
CA GLU A 592 5.74 9.95 11.39
C GLU A 592 4.75 10.37 12.50
N TYR A 593 4.94 9.89 13.72
CA TYR A 593 4.05 10.17 14.87
C TYR A 593 4.57 11.24 15.82
N MET A 594 5.76 11.79 15.55
CA MET A 594 6.38 12.72 16.49
C MET A 594 5.57 14.02 16.57
N PRO A 595 5.34 14.58 17.78
CA PRO A 595 4.44 15.72 17.97
C PRO A 595 4.90 17.01 17.28
N ASN A 596 6.20 17.16 17.03
CA ASN A 596 6.78 18.30 16.32
C ASN A 596 7.07 17.96 14.84
N SER A 597 6.22 17.16 14.21
CA SER A 597 6.38 16.82 12.80
C SER A 597 5.88 17.93 11.88
N PHE A 598 6.56 18.15 10.76
CA PHE A 598 6.13 19.13 9.76
C PHE A 598 4.94 18.58 8.96
N ARG A 599 3.80 19.30 9.01
CA ARG A 599 2.56 18.93 8.32
C ARG A 599 1.98 20.14 7.59
N HIS A 600 2.02 20.13 6.27
CA HIS A 600 1.50 21.23 5.45
C HIS A 600 1.14 20.76 4.03
N GLU A 601 -0.06 21.09 3.57
CA GLU A 601 -0.48 20.87 2.18
C GLU A 601 0.37 21.70 1.20
N MET A 602 0.59 21.18 0.00
CA MET A 602 1.08 22.00 -1.12
C MET A 602 0.01 23.01 -1.52
N MET A 603 0.37 24.21 -1.96
CA MET A 603 -0.60 25.22 -2.36
C MET A 603 -0.92 25.10 -3.85
N MET A 604 -2.20 24.89 -4.15
CA MET A 604 -2.71 25.03 -5.51
C MET A 604 -2.74 26.53 -5.87
N PRO A 605 -2.25 26.93 -7.06
CA PRO A 605 -2.26 28.32 -7.48
C PRO A 605 -3.67 28.95 -7.50
N ASP A 606 -3.78 30.22 -7.10
CA ASP A 606 -5.05 30.97 -7.05
C ASP A 606 -5.78 30.99 -8.41
N ASP A 607 -5.05 30.95 -9.53
CA ASP A 607 -5.61 30.94 -10.89
C ASP A 607 -6.08 29.56 -11.36
N MET A 608 -5.64 28.49 -10.68
CA MET A 608 -6.09 27.13 -10.93
C MET A 608 -7.26 26.72 -10.02
N PHE A 609 -7.34 27.28 -8.81
CA PHE A 609 -8.32 26.84 -7.81
C PHE A 609 -9.72 27.41 -8.08
N PRO A 610 -10.74 26.56 -8.32
CA PRO A 610 -12.11 27.02 -8.56
C PRO A 610 -12.66 27.91 -7.43
N ALA A 611 -13.28 29.03 -7.82
CA ALA A 611 -13.87 29.98 -6.89
C ALA A 611 -15.05 29.37 -6.09
N SER A 612 -15.76 28.40 -6.68
CA SER A 612 -16.85 27.64 -6.04
C SER A 612 -16.36 26.76 -4.89
N TRP A 613 -15.06 26.48 -4.80
CA TRP A 613 -14.47 25.68 -3.73
C TRP A 613 -13.91 26.53 -2.57
N ILE A 614 -14.13 27.84 -2.57
CA ILE A 614 -13.72 28.72 -1.46
C ILE A 614 -14.81 28.74 -0.38
N ASN A 615 -14.46 28.34 0.84
CA ASN A 615 -15.41 28.21 1.96
C ASN A 615 -14.87 28.65 3.34
N LEU A 616 -13.70 29.31 3.40
CA LEU A 616 -13.09 29.84 4.63
C LEU A 616 -13.06 31.38 4.71
#